data_AF-A0A8C6IJ13-F1
#
_entry.id   AF-A0A8C6IJ13-F1
#
_cell.length_a   1.000
_cell.length_b   1.000
_cell.length_c   1.000
_cell.angle_alpha   90.00
_cell.angle_beta   90.00
_cell.angle_gamma   90.00
#
_symmetry.space_group_name_H-M   'P 1'
#
loop_
_entity.id
_entity.type
_entity.pdbx_description
1 polymer ?
#
loop_
_entity_poly.entity_id
_entity_poly.type
_entity_poly.pdbx_seq_one_letter_code
_entity_poly.pdbx_strand_id
1 'polypeptide(L)'
;MRGVSAHGLSHEERRQLAVDLTRVLAHYRSILDAYIIEFFTDSLWGTLPHSWQEALDGLNPPQLATLLLGMPRDGEEMRYRSVWPLTLLALKSTACALAFTRTPGFHTPSEFLENPSQSSRLTAPFRKHVKPKKQHEIRRLGELVKKLSDLTGCTQVVDVGSGQGHLSRFMSLGLGLMVKSLEGNQRLVKRAQHLDQELLKALDKMEKRHPKICETRVKASGSGPPAAFGSGCPPGPPGPRESCGGLLQLGPPAGPTGRDIDSTGPDALSSGARLLC
;
A
#
# COMPACT_ATOMS: atom_id res chain seq x y z
N MET A 1 3.97 -3.84 27.21
CA MET A 1 3.56 -2.41 27.11
C MET A 1 2.34 -2.34 26.21
N ARG A 2 1.26 -1.64 26.62
CA ARG A 2 0.04 -1.53 25.79
C ARG A 2 0.21 -0.35 24.82
N GLY A 3 0.03 -0.61 23.52
CA GLY A 3 -0.01 0.43 22.49
C GLY A 3 -1.24 1.33 22.62
N VAL A 4 -1.33 2.36 21.78
CA VAL A 4 -2.43 3.33 21.81
C VAL A 4 -3.67 2.75 21.14
N SER A 5 -4.80 2.76 21.85
CA SER A 5 -6.11 2.41 21.29
C SER A 5 -6.63 3.58 20.47
N ALA A 6 -6.71 3.40 19.15
CA ALA A 6 -7.21 4.43 18.24
C ALA A 6 -8.69 4.80 18.48
N HIS A 7 -9.46 3.93 19.13
CA HIS A 7 -10.90 4.10 19.30
C HIS A 7 -11.31 5.16 20.35
N GLY A 8 -10.37 5.67 21.16
CA GLY A 8 -10.65 6.64 22.23
C GLY A 8 -10.04 8.03 22.03
N LEU A 9 -9.27 8.27 20.96
CA LEU A 9 -8.55 9.53 20.77
C LEU A 9 -9.44 10.63 20.17
N SER A 10 -9.33 11.83 20.73
CA SER A 10 -9.82 13.09 20.15
C SER A 10 -9.13 13.40 18.82
N HIS A 11 -9.70 14.35 18.06
CA HIS A 11 -9.12 14.75 16.78
C HIS A 11 -7.70 15.32 16.94
N GLU A 12 -7.46 16.10 18.00
CA GLU A 12 -6.16 16.69 18.27
C GLU A 12 -5.13 15.63 18.66
N GLU A 13 -5.49 14.68 19.52
CA GLU A 13 -4.60 13.57 19.88
C GLU A 13 -4.23 12.70 18.67
N ARG A 14 -5.17 12.47 17.73
CA ARG A 14 -4.87 11.76 16.48
C ARG A 14 -3.90 12.54 15.59
N ARG A 15 -4.06 13.87 15.51
CA ARG A 15 -3.15 14.73 14.75
C ARG A 15 -1.76 14.69 15.36
N GLN A 16 -1.66 14.82 16.68
CA GLN A 16 -0.40 14.74 17.40
C GLN A 16 0.27 13.36 17.22
N LEU A 17 -0.49 12.27 17.35
CA LEU A 17 0.01 10.92 17.08
C LEU A 17 0.56 10.77 15.67
N ALA A 18 -0.10 11.33 14.65
CA ALA A 18 0.37 11.29 13.27
C ALA A 18 1.68 12.09 13.08
N VAL A 19 1.80 13.25 13.74
CA VAL A 19 3.04 14.05 13.75
C VAL A 19 4.18 13.26 14.39
N ASP A 20 3.92 12.64 15.54
CA ASP A 20 4.92 11.85 16.27
C ASP A 20 5.38 10.62 15.47
N LEU A 21 4.44 9.89 14.86
CA LEU A 21 4.74 8.79 13.96
C LEU A 21 5.61 9.25 12.79
N THR A 22 5.24 10.35 12.12
CA THR A 22 5.98 10.86 10.96
C THR A 22 7.41 11.25 11.33
N ARG A 23 7.59 11.89 12.49
CA ARG A 23 8.92 12.26 13.01
C ARG A 23 9.80 11.05 13.28
N VAL A 24 9.25 10.01 13.91
CA VAL A 24 9.98 8.77 14.20
C VAL A 24 10.33 8.02 12.92
N LEU A 25 9.38 7.88 11.99
CA LEU A 25 9.61 7.23 10.70
C LEU A 25 10.69 7.95 9.89
N ALA A 26 10.69 9.28 9.89
CA ALA A 26 11.72 10.08 9.21
C ALA A 26 13.11 9.89 9.85
N HIS A 27 13.19 9.81 11.18
CA HIS A 27 14.46 9.65 11.89
C HIS A 27 15.11 8.27 11.67
N TYR A 28 14.30 7.21 11.58
CA TYR A 28 14.78 5.83 11.40
C TYR A 28 14.62 5.31 9.97
N ARG A 29 14.45 6.21 9.00
CA ARG A 29 14.16 5.87 7.61
C ARG A 29 15.17 4.90 6.99
N SER A 30 16.45 5.07 7.28
CA SER A 30 17.52 4.19 6.78
C SER A 30 17.35 2.73 7.18
N ILE A 31 16.74 2.47 8.35
CA ILE A 31 16.47 1.12 8.84
C ILE A 31 15.12 0.61 8.30
N LEU A 32 14.13 1.50 8.21
CA LEU A 32 12.75 1.16 7.87
C LEU A 32 12.50 0.94 6.37
N ASP A 33 13.19 1.71 5.52
CA ASP A 33 13.06 1.61 4.07
C ASP A 33 13.96 0.51 3.49
N ALA A 34 14.78 -0.13 4.33
CA ALA A 34 15.73 -1.14 3.89
C ALA A 34 15.02 -2.47 3.59
N TYR A 35 15.23 -2.98 2.38
CA TYR A 35 14.69 -4.26 1.95
C TYR A 35 15.53 -5.41 2.51
N ILE A 36 14.89 -6.55 2.78
CA ILE A 36 15.58 -7.72 3.32
C ILE A 36 16.74 -8.21 2.43
N ILE A 37 16.66 -7.98 1.11
CA ILE A 37 17.74 -8.31 0.18
C ILE A 37 18.96 -7.42 0.38
N GLU A 38 18.74 -6.13 0.65
CA GLU A 38 19.79 -5.13 0.90
C GLU A 38 20.58 -5.46 2.17
N PHE A 39 19.99 -6.19 3.12
CA PHE A 39 20.71 -6.70 4.28
C PHE A 39 21.94 -7.54 3.90
N PHE A 40 21.80 -8.34 2.83
CA PHE A 40 22.88 -9.22 2.37
C PHE A 40 23.79 -8.56 1.34
N THR A 41 23.31 -7.56 0.59
CA THR A 41 24.10 -6.90 -0.46
C THR A 41 24.81 -5.64 0.03
N ASP A 42 24.20 -4.89 0.95
CA ASP A 42 24.60 -3.51 1.27
C ASP A 42 25.14 -3.38 2.71
N SER A 43 25.40 -4.51 3.39
CA SER A 43 25.94 -4.55 4.75
C SER A 43 25.14 -3.68 5.74
N LEU A 44 23.80 -3.76 5.69
CA LEU A 44 22.92 -2.92 6.52
C LEU A 44 23.24 -2.99 8.01
N TRP A 45 23.74 -4.14 8.50
CA TRP A 45 24.19 -4.28 9.89
C TRP A 45 25.25 -3.23 10.26
N GLY A 46 26.22 -2.99 9.38
CA GLY A 46 27.29 -2.00 9.59
C GLY A 46 26.82 -0.56 9.62
N THR A 47 25.60 -0.27 9.13
CA THR A 47 25.01 1.07 9.14
C THR A 47 24.37 1.45 10.48
N LEU A 48 24.14 0.47 11.36
CA LEU A 48 23.61 0.72 12.69
C LEU A 48 24.64 1.39 13.60
N PRO A 49 24.23 2.17 14.61
CA PRO A 49 25.16 2.68 15.62
C PRO A 49 25.98 1.55 16.26
N HIS A 50 27.28 1.74 16.45
CA HIS A 50 28.18 0.70 16.99
C HIS A 50 27.66 0.11 18.32
N SER A 51 27.15 0.97 19.20
CA SER A 51 26.59 0.55 20.49
C SER A 51 25.35 -0.33 20.33
N TRP A 52 24.58 -0.16 19.25
CA TRP A 52 23.44 -1.04 18.94
C TRP A 52 23.94 -2.39 18.46
N GLN A 53 24.97 -2.40 17.60
CA GLN A 53 25.58 -3.64 17.13
C GLN A 53 26.09 -4.45 18.32
N GLU A 54 26.88 -3.85 19.23
CA GLU A 54 27.38 -4.53 20.45
C GLU A 54 26.27 -5.08 21.34
N ALA A 55 25.16 -4.36 21.48
CA ALA A 55 24.04 -4.76 22.33
C ALA A 55 23.18 -5.89 21.73
N LEU A 56 23.16 -5.97 20.39
CA LEU A 56 22.33 -6.91 19.63
C LEU A 56 23.14 -8.12 19.12
N ASP A 57 24.46 -8.02 19.04
CA ASP A 57 25.34 -9.07 18.55
C ASP A 57 25.26 -10.34 19.42
N GLY A 58 25.36 -11.50 18.78
CA GLY A 58 25.27 -12.81 19.44
C GLY A 58 23.90 -13.17 20.03
N LEU A 59 22.85 -12.35 19.82
CA LEU A 59 21.47 -12.70 20.15
C LEU A 59 20.88 -13.60 19.06
N ASN A 60 20.27 -14.71 19.47
CA ASN A 60 19.49 -15.54 18.53
C ASN A 60 18.10 -14.93 18.29
N PRO A 61 17.40 -15.30 17.20
CA PRO A 61 16.11 -14.69 16.85
C PRO A 61 15.04 -14.77 17.96
N PRO A 62 14.88 -15.88 18.72
CA PRO A 62 13.99 -15.92 19.87
C PRO A 62 14.35 -14.90 20.97
N GLN A 63 15.64 -14.82 21.36
CA GLN A 63 16.10 -13.86 22.37
C GLN A 63 15.85 -12.42 21.91
N LEU A 64 16.14 -12.13 20.63
CA LEU A 64 15.92 -10.82 20.03
C LEU A 64 14.43 -10.45 20.06
N ALA A 65 13.55 -11.37 19.69
CA ALA A 65 12.10 -11.16 19.73
C ALA A 65 11.60 -10.91 21.17
N THR A 66 12.06 -11.71 22.14
CA THR A 66 11.73 -11.51 23.56
C THR A 66 12.15 -10.12 24.02
N LEU A 67 13.41 -9.73 23.77
CA LEU A 67 13.98 -8.47 24.24
C LEU A 67 13.42 -7.25 23.51
N LEU A 68 13.14 -7.31 22.20
CA LEU A 68 12.59 -6.16 21.45
C LEU A 68 11.06 -6.06 21.53
N LEU A 69 10.35 -7.16 21.33
CA LEU A 69 8.88 -7.16 21.21
C LEU A 69 8.18 -7.37 22.55
N GLY A 70 8.91 -7.76 23.59
CA GLY A 70 8.31 -8.00 24.90
C GLY A 70 7.48 -9.28 24.96
N MET A 71 7.84 -10.30 24.16
CA MET A 71 7.11 -11.56 24.01
C MET A 71 7.94 -12.74 24.56
N PRO A 72 8.10 -12.86 25.89
CA PRO A 72 8.77 -14.02 26.47
C PRO A 72 7.94 -15.28 26.20
N ARG A 73 8.62 -16.43 26.05
CA ARG A 73 7.92 -17.73 26.13
C ARG A 73 7.47 -17.96 27.57
N ASP A 74 6.46 -18.80 27.76
CA ASP A 74 5.92 -19.10 29.10
C ASP A 74 7.06 -19.53 30.05
N GLY A 75 7.24 -18.76 31.12
CA GLY A 75 8.29 -18.99 32.13
C GLY A 75 9.66 -18.40 31.85
N GLU A 76 9.90 -17.73 30.71
CA GLU A 76 11.17 -17.07 30.42
C GLU A 76 11.25 -15.65 31.03
N GLU A 77 12.24 -15.42 31.89
CA GLU A 77 12.58 -14.08 32.38
C GLU A 77 13.33 -13.27 31.31
N MET A 78 13.02 -11.96 31.24
CA MET A 78 13.72 -11.04 30.37
C MET A 78 15.11 -10.72 30.94
N ARG A 79 16.15 -11.38 30.42
CA ARG A 79 17.53 -11.15 30.81
C ARG A 79 18.31 -10.42 29.73
N TYR A 80 18.77 -9.23 30.06
CA TYR A 80 19.71 -8.48 29.23
C TYR A 80 21.13 -8.96 29.55
N ARG A 81 21.93 -9.26 28.54
CA ARG A 81 23.35 -9.64 28.72
C ARG A 81 24.20 -8.42 29.12
N SER A 82 23.79 -7.24 28.72
CA SER A 82 24.44 -5.95 28.97
C SER A 82 23.40 -4.83 29.02
N VAL A 83 23.79 -3.67 29.54
CA VAL A 83 22.95 -2.47 29.48
C VAL A 83 22.82 -2.03 28.03
N TRP A 84 21.61 -2.05 27.50
CA TRP A 84 21.34 -1.58 26.14
C TRP A 84 21.50 -0.06 26.02
N PRO A 85 21.95 0.45 24.86
CA PRO A 85 22.06 1.87 24.61
C PRO A 85 20.72 2.58 24.81
N LEU A 86 20.76 3.77 25.42
CA LEU A 86 19.55 4.56 25.68
C LEU A 86 18.77 4.84 24.38
N THR A 87 19.46 5.07 23.27
CA THR A 87 18.83 5.31 21.96
C THR A 87 18.04 4.10 21.45
N LEU A 88 18.54 2.87 21.68
CA LEU A 88 17.84 1.63 21.32
C LEU A 88 16.61 1.41 22.21
N LEU A 89 16.75 1.64 23.52
CA LEU A 89 15.65 1.56 24.47
C LEU A 89 14.57 2.62 24.20
N ALA A 90 14.99 3.84 23.84
CA ALA A 90 14.10 4.92 23.45
C ALA A 90 13.33 4.58 22.17
N LEU A 91 13.99 4.02 21.14
CA LEU A 91 13.32 3.52 19.94
C LEU A 91 12.28 2.45 20.31
N LYS A 92 12.66 1.43 21.09
CA LYS A 92 11.75 0.36 21.52
C LYS A 92 10.53 0.94 22.24
N SER A 93 10.74 1.80 23.23
CA SER A 93 9.67 2.43 24.01
C SER A 93 8.76 3.28 23.12
N THR A 94 9.35 4.09 22.23
CA THR A 94 8.63 4.94 21.29
C THR A 94 7.80 4.12 20.30
N ALA A 95 8.38 3.06 19.73
CA ALA A 95 7.67 2.16 18.83
C ALA A 95 6.48 1.48 19.51
N CYS A 96 6.64 1.04 20.77
CA CYS A 96 5.53 0.49 21.55
C CYS A 96 4.45 1.53 21.86
N ALA A 97 4.84 2.75 22.23
CA ALA A 97 3.93 3.82 22.60
C ALA A 97 3.12 4.31 21.39
N LEU A 98 3.74 4.44 20.22
CA LEU A 98 3.08 4.93 19.01
C LEU A 98 2.37 3.82 18.22
N ALA A 99 2.59 2.55 18.56
CA ALA A 99 1.93 1.44 17.90
C ALA A 99 0.42 1.46 18.14
N PHE A 100 -0.35 1.35 17.05
CA PHE A 100 -1.78 1.07 17.14
C PHE A 100 -2.02 -0.30 17.75
N THR A 101 -2.99 -0.39 18.68
CA THR A 101 -3.44 -1.68 19.21
C THR A 101 -3.90 -2.59 18.08
N ARG A 102 -3.15 -3.66 17.83
CA ARG A 102 -3.51 -4.72 16.87
C ARG A 102 -4.39 -5.77 17.53
N THR A 103 -5.38 -5.37 18.32
CA THR A 103 -6.46 -6.28 18.74
C THR A 103 -7.55 -6.20 17.70
N PRO A 104 -7.55 -7.04 16.64
CA PRO A 104 -8.79 -7.29 15.94
C PRO A 104 -9.70 -7.88 17.01
N GLY A 105 -10.84 -7.26 17.29
CA GLY A 105 -11.93 -8.04 17.87
C GLY A 105 -12.10 -9.24 16.94
N PHE A 106 -12.00 -10.47 17.46
CA PHE A 106 -12.20 -11.72 16.71
C PHE A 106 -13.68 -11.85 16.30
N HIS A 107 -14.21 -10.81 15.68
CA HIS A 107 -15.55 -10.74 15.17
C HIS A 107 -15.43 -10.84 13.67
N THR A 108 -15.95 -11.95 13.12
CA THR A 108 -16.30 -12.01 11.71
C THR A 108 -17.06 -10.74 11.36
N PRO A 109 -16.60 -9.92 10.40
CA PRO A 109 -17.29 -8.70 10.04
C PRO A 109 -18.76 -9.02 9.74
N SER A 110 -19.69 -8.22 10.25
CA SER A 110 -21.13 -8.53 10.18
C SER A 110 -21.64 -8.78 8.75
N GLU A 111 -20.94 -8.26 7.75
CA GLU A 111 -21.24 -8.47 6.32
C GLU A 111 -21.02 -9.90 5.80
N PHE A 112 -20.34 -10.77 6.56
CA PHE A 112 -20.08 -12.18 6.18
C PHE A 112 -20.79 -13.18 7.11
N LEU A 113 -21.64 -12.72 8.04
CA LEU A 113 -22.36 -13.60 8.96
C LEU A 113 -23.41 -14.45 8.22
N GLU A 114 -24.17 -13.85 7.31
CA GLU A 114 -25.18 -14.57 6.51
C GLU A 114 -24.55 -15.44 5.42
N ASN A 115 -23.45 -14.97 4.82
CA ASN A 115 -22.72 -15.69 3.78
C ASN A 115 -21.21 -15.46 3.91
N PRO A 116 -20.44 -16.47 4.36
CA PRO A 116 -18.99 -16.36 4.49
C PRO A 116 -18.25 -16.11 3.16
N SER A 117 -18.90 -16.40 2.04
CA SER A 117 -18.33 -16.27 0.70
C SER A 117 -18.65 -14.94 0.00
N GLN A 118 -19.59 -14.15 0.55
CA GLN A 118 -20.11 -12.96 -0.12
C GLN A 118 -20.47 -11.87 0.88
N SER A 119 -19.93 -10.66 0.68
CA SER A 119 -20.34 -9.50 1.47
C SER A 119 -21.78 -9.12 1.13
N SER A 120 -22.64 -9.07 2.15
CA SER A 120 -24.02 -8.57 2.02
C SER A 120 -24.07 -7.07 1.67
N ARG A 121 -22.99 -6.33 1.95
CA ARG A 121 -22.88 -4.89 1.76
C ARG A 121 -22.33 -4.49 0.39
N LEU A 122 -21.88 -5.44 -0.42
CA LEU A 122 -21.44 -5.23 -1.79
C LEU A 122 -22.48 -5.80 -2.75
N THR A 123 -23.01 -4.99 -3.67
CA THR A 123 -24.09 -5.46 -4.56
C THR A 123 -23.58 -6.60 -5.46
N ALA A 124 -24.49 -7.51 -5.83
CA ALA A 124 -24.15 -8.75 -6.55
C ALA A 124 -23.25 -8.55 -7.79
N PRO A 125 -23.44 -7.50 -8.62
CA PRO A 125 -22.58 -7.26 -9.77
C PRO A 125 -21.10 -7.01 -9.42
N PHE A 126 -20.80 -6.46 -8.25
CA PHE A 126 -19.41 -6.19 -7.81
C PHE A 126 -18.75 -7.37 -7.08
N ARG A 127 -19.49 -8.44 -6.77
CA ARG A 127 -18.95 -9.65 -6.11
C ARG A 127 -18.32 -10.64 -7.10
N LYS A 128 -18.67 -10.56 -8.39
CA LYS A 128 -18.29 -11.55 -9.41
C LYS A 128 -16.76 -11.65 -9.52
N HIS A 129 -16.23 -12.87 -9.42
CA HIS A 129 -14.79 -13.18 -9.48
C HIS A 129 -13.92 -12.53 -8.38
N VAL A 130 -14.52 -12.13 -7.24
CA VAL A 130 -13.80 -11.55 -6.10
C VAL A 130 -13.90 -12.47 -4.89
N LYS A 131 -12.75 -12.87 -4.32
CA LYS A 131 -12.72 -13.66 -3.08
C LYS A 131 -13.26 -12.84 -1.88
N PRO A 132 -13.79 -13.48 -0.83
CA PRO A 132 -14.46 -12.78 0.28
C PRO A 132 -13.58 -11.72 0.96
N LYS A 133 -12.32 -12.06 1.26
CA LYS A 133 -11.33 -11.12 1.81
C LYS A 133 -11.17 -9.87 0.93
N LYS A 134 -11.07 -10.07 -0.39
CA LYS A 134 -10.92 -8.97 -1.33
C LYS A 134 -12.20 -8.13 -1.45
N GLN A 135 -13.38 -8.74 -1.31
CA GLN A 135 -14.66 -7.99 -1.25
C GLN A 135 -14.68 -7.06 -0.02
N HIS A 136 -14.23 -7.54 1.15
CA HIS A 136 -14.10 -6.73 2.36
C HIS A 136 -13.18 -5.52 2.13
N GLU A 137 -11.98 -5.77 1.61
CA GLU A 137 -10.97 -4.75 1.34
C GLU A 137 -11.50 -3.70 0.35
N ILE A 138 -12.11 -4.12 -0.75
CA ILE A 138 -12.71 -3.22 -1.75
C ILE A 138 -13.77 -2.32 -1.11
N ARG A 139 -14.68 -2.90 -0.33
CA ARG A 139 -15.75 -2.12 0.30
C ARG A 139 -15.19 -1.12 1.28
N ARG A 140 -14.33 -1.57 2.21
CA ARG A 140 -13.77 -0.70 3.26
C ARG A 140 -12.96 0.45 2.68
N LEU A 141 -12.10 0.16 1.71
CA LEU A 141 -11.29 1.19 1.06
C LEU A 141 -12.15 2.14 0.22
N GLY A 142 -13.09 1.62 -0.57
CA GLY A 142 -14.01 2.46 -1.34
C GLY A 142 -14.85 3.40 -0.46
N GLU A 143 -15.45 2.89 0.62
CA GLU A 143 -16.21 3.70 1.59
C GLU A 143 -15.35 4.79 2.23
N LEU A 144 -14.08 4.47 2.56
CA LEU A 144 -13.13 5.45 3.10
C LEU A 144 -12.82 6.54 2.08
N VAL A 145 -12.51 6.17 0.85
CA VAL A 145 -12.24 7.13 -0.25
C VAL A 145 -13.46 8.02 -0.48
N LYS A 146 -14.68 7.48 -0.46
CA LYS A 146 -15.91 8.27 -0.60
C LYS A 146 -16.07 9.27 0.55
N LYS A 147 -15.86 8.86 1.80
CA LYS A 147 -15.89 9.79 2.94
C LYS A 147 -14.86 10.91 2.81
N LEU A 148 -13.64 10.59 2.40
CA LEU A 148 -12.60 11.59 2.16
C LEU A 148 -12.96 12.53 1.01
N SER A 149 -13.55 12.00 -0.06
CA SER A 149 -14.07 12.78 -1.19
C SER A 149 -15.15 13.76 -0.73
N ASP A 150 -16.11 13.31 0.09
CA ASP A 150 -17.18 14.16 0.61
C ASP A 150 -16.65 15.26 1.56
N LEU A 151 -15.62 14.95 2.35
CA LEU A 151 -14.98 15.92 3.26
C LEU A 151 -14.12 16.97 2.53
N THR A 152 -13.47 16.58 1.43
CA THR A 152 -12.52 17.45 0.71
C THR A 152 -13.11 18.14 -0.51
N GLY A 153 -14.28 17.67 -0.99
CA GLY A 153 -14.85 18.08 -2.28
C GLY A 153 -14.13 17.46 -3.50
N CYS A 154 -13.10 16.64 -3.29
CA CYS A 154 -12.34 16.02 -4.39
C CYS A 154 -13.08 14.79 -4.93
N THR A 155 -13.70 14.92 -6.10
CA THR A 155 -14.48 13.82 -6.74
C THR A 155 -13.69 12.98 -7.74
N GLN A 156 -12.47 13.42 -8.10
CA GLN A 156 -11.58 12.72 -9.01
C GLN A 156 -10.59 11.84 -8.24
N VAL A 157 -10.50 10.57 -8.63
CA VAL A 157 -9.65 9.56 -7.99
C VAL A 157 -8.78 8.90 -9.06
N VAL A 158 -7.48 8.77 -8.78
CA VAL A 158 -6.54 8.00 -9.61
C VAL A 158 -6.16 6.73 -8.87
N ASP A 159 -6.45 5.57 -9.47
CA ASP A 159 -6.18 4.24 -8.90
C ASP A 159 -4.95 3.62 -9.59
N VAL A 160 -3.80 3.68 -8.93
CA VAL A 160 -2.50 3.21 -9.45
C VAL A 160 -2.28 1.74 -9.06
N GLY A 161 -2.00 0.89 -10.05
CA GLY A 161 -1.89 -0.56 -9.81
C GLY A 161 -3.26 -1.22 -9.64
N SER A 162 -4.24 -0.74 -10.42
CA SER A 162 -5.66 -1.14 -10.32
C SER A 162 -5.92 -2.63 -10.61
N GLY A 163 -4.97 -3.35 -11.22
CA GLY A 163 -5.07 -4.76 -11.55
C GLY A 163 -6.26 -5.05 -12.47
N GLN A 164 -7.24 -5.80 -11.95
CA GLN A 164 -8.46 -6.15 -12.68
C GLN A 164 -9.60 -5.13 -12.50
N GLY A 165 -9.32 -3.97 -11.89
CA GLY A 165 -10.26 -2.85 -11.76
C GLY A 165 -11.43 -3.08 -10.81
N HIS A 166 -11.36 -4.03 -9.87
CA HIS A 166 -12.48 -4.32 -8.96
C HIS A 166 -12.78 -3.16 -8.00
N LEU A 167 -11.75 -2.57 -7.41
CA LEU A 167 -11.90 -1.38 -6.56
C LEU A 167 -12.36 -0.18 -7.39
N SER A 168 -11.71 0.05 -8.54
CA SER A 168 -12.04 1.16 -9.43
C SER A 168 -13.51 1.13 -9.89
N ARG A 169 -14.01 -0.05 -10.30
CA ARG A 169 -15.43 -0.23 -10.65
C ARG A 169 -16.36 0.05 -9.49
N PHE A 170 -16.03 -0.44 -8.29
CA PHE A 170 -16.85 -0.19 -7.11
C PHE A 170 -16.89 1.30 -6.75
N MET A 171 -15.75 2.00 -6.78
CA MET A 171 -15.69 3.43 -6.53
C MET A 171 -16.45 4.23 -7.58
N SER A 172 -16.33 3.87 -8.86
CA SER A 172 -16.99 4.61 -9.94
C SER A 172 -18.49 4.35 -10.00
N LEU A 173 -18.89 3.09 -10.19
CA LEU A 173 -20.30 2.73 -10.41
C LEU A 173 -21.07 2.54 -9.11
N GLY A 174 -20.41 2.09 -8.04
CA GLY A 174 -21.03 1.85 -6.74
C GLY A 174 -21.12 3.11 -5.87
N LEU A 175 -20.12 4.00 -5.94
CA LEU A 175 -20.03 5.18 -5.08
C LEU A 175 -20.12 6.53 -5.83
N GLY A 176 -20.18 6.50 -7.17
CA GLY A 176 -20.37 7.68 -8.00
C GLY A 176 -19.14 8.58 -8.10
N LEU A 177 -17.94 8.05 -7.90
CA LEU A 177 -16.68 8.79 -8.03
C LEU A 177 -16.17 8.80 -9.49
N MET A 178 -15.46 9.86 -9.88
CA MET A 178 -14.78 9.90 -11.17
C MET A 178 -13.42 9.22 -11.03
N VAL A 179 -13.30 7.98 -11.48
CA VAL A 179 -12.10 7.15 -11.28
C VAL A 179 -11.33 6.98 -12.59
N LYS A 180 -10.01 7.23 -12.55
CA LYS A 180 -9.08 6.89 -13.63
C LYS A 180 -8.09 5.83 -13.13
N SER A 181 -8.05 4.68 -13.80
CA SER A 181 -7.24 3.53 -13.38
C SER A 181 -5.97 3.41 -14.22
N LEU A 182 -4.84 3.14 -13.56
CA LEU A 182 -3.55 2.88 -14.19
C LEU A 182 -3.09 1.45 -13.84
N GLU A 183 -2.60 0.72 -14.84
CA GLU A 183 -2.09 -0.65 -14.69
C GLU A 183 -1.01 -0.91 -15.74
N GLY A 184 0.14 -1.43 -15.31
CA GLY A 184 1.29 -1.69 -16.18
C GLY A 184 1.18 -3.01 -16.94
N ASN A 185 0.42 -3.98 -16.44
CA ASN A 185 0.25 -5.27 -17.07
C ASN A 185 -0.94 -5.29 -18.06
N GLN A 186 -0.63 -5.31 -19.35
CA GLN A 186 -1.63 -5.32 -20.43
C GLN A 186 -2.65 -6.46 -20.33
N ARG A 187 -2.28 -7.63 -19.78
CA ARG A 187 -3.22 -8.74 -19.60
C ARG A 187 -4.28 -8.41 -18.54
N LEU A 188 -3.88 -7.73 -17.47
CA LEU A 188 -4.80 -7.28 -16.43
C LEU A 188 -5.71 -6.16 -16.94
N VAL A 189 -5.18 -5.23 -17.73
CA VAL A 189 -5.96 -4.18 -18.42
C VAL A 189 -7.06 -4.79 -19.30
N LYS A 190 -6.72 -5.73 -20.18
CA LYS A 190 -7.70 -6.42 -21.04
C LYS A 190 -8.78 -7.12 -20.22
N ARG A 191 -8.39 -7.78 -19.13
CA ARG A 191 -9.33 -8.44 -18.23
C ARG A 191 -10.23 -7.45 -17.49
N ALA A 192 -9.70 -6.31 -17.05
CA ALA A 192 -10.48 -5.24 -16.44
C ALA A 192 -11.54 -4.72 -17.41
N GLN A 193 -11.14 -4.35 -18.63
CA GLN A 193 -12.05 -3.90 -19.69
C GLN A 193 -13.16 -4.90 -20.00
N HIS A 194 -12.84 -6.20 -20.03
CA HIS A 194 -13.85 -7.23 -20.23
C HIS A 194 -14.86 -7.28 -19.08
N LEU A 195 -14.39 -7.22 -17.83
CA LEU A 195 -15.26 -7.19 -16.65
C LEU A 195 -16.12 -5.91 -16.61
N ASP A 196 -15.58 -4.77 -17.05
CA ASP A 196 -16.32 -3.51 -17.15
C ASP A 196 -17.49 -3.65 -18.14
N GLN A 197 -17.23 -4.25 -19.31
CA GLN A 197 -18.28 -4.52 -20.30
C GLN A 197 -19.33 -5.50 -19.79
N GLU A 198 -18.94 -6.57 -19.09
CA GLU A 198 -19.89 -7.51 -18.48
C GLU A 198 -20.80 -6.80 -17.47
N LEU A 199 -20.21 -5.92 -16.65
CA LEU A 199 -20.93 -5.19 -15.62
C LEU A 199 -21.91 -4.18 -16.22
N LEU A 200 -21.48 -3.38 -17.20
CA LEU A 200 -22.36 -2.43 -17.89
C LEU A 200 -23.56 -3.14 -18.52
N LYS A 201 -23.33 -4.26 -19.21
CA LYS A 201 -24.41 -5.09 -19.76
C LYS A 201 -25.37 -5.62 -18.70
N ALA A 202 -24.87 -5.95 -17.50
CA ALA A 202 -25.72 -6.40 -16.40
C ALA A 202 -26.58 -5.26 -15.85
N LEU A 203 -26.01 -4.05 -15.74
CA LEU A 203 -26.73 -2.85 -15.29
C LEU A 203 -27.82 -2.45 -16.29
N ASP A 204 -27.52 -2.41 -17.59
CA ASP A 204 -28.52 -2.13 -18.64
C ASP A 204 -29.70 -3.10 -18.59
N LYS A 205 -29.43 -4.39 -18.34
CA LYS A 205 -30.48 -5.41 -18.20
C LYS A 205 -31.34 -5.19 -16.96
N MET A 206 -30.75 -4.74 -15.85
CA MET A 206 -31.48 -4.44 -14.62
C MET A 206 -32.38 -3.21 -14.80
N GLU A 207 -31.88 -2.17 -15.47
CA GLU A 207 -32.65 -0.97 -15.78
C GLU A 207 -33.86 -1.27 -16.67
N LYS A 208 -33.65 -2.05 -17.74
CA LYS A 208 -34.74 -2.48 -18.65
C LYS A 208 -35.81 -3.34 -17.97
N ARG A 209 -35.46 -4.08 -16.90
CA ARG A 209 -36.40 -4.92 -16.14
C ARG A 209 -37.22 -4.13 -15.11
N HIS A 210 -36.73 -2.98 -14.66
CA HIS A 210 -37.39 -2.15 -13.66
C HIS A 210 -37.51 -0.68 -14.12
N PRO A 211 -38.30 -0.38 -15.16
CA PRO A 211 -38.42 0.99 -15.69
C PRO A 211 -39.09 1.99 -14.73
N LYS A 212 -39.73 1.54 -13.64
CA LYS A 212 -40.59 2.36 -12.75
C LYS A 212 -39.92 2.93 -11.49
N ILE A 213 -38.58 2.90 -11.36
CA ILE A 213 -37.85 3.53 -10.23
C ILE A 213 -37.06 4.78 -10.69
N CYS A 214 -37.19 5.21 -11.96
CA CYS A 214 -36.46 6.37 -12.48
C CYS A 214 -37.18 7.73 -12.32
N GLU A 215 -38.49 7.79 -12.04
CA GLU A 215 -39.19 9.09 -11.89
C GLU A 215 -38.86 9.83 -10.58
N THR A 216 -38.41 9.12 -9.53
CA THR A 216 -38.07 9.76 -8.25
C THR A 216 -36.65 10.33 -8.23
N ARG A 217 -35.78 9.95 -9.18
CA ARG A 217 -34.39 10.45 -9.24
C ARG A 217 -34.23 11.72 -10.08
N VAL A 218 -35.10 11.92 -11.09
CA VAL A 218 -35.07 13.12 -11.95
C VAL A 218 -35.66 14.35 -11.24
N LYS A 219 -36.61 14.19 -10.32
CA LYS A 219 -37.18 15.33 -9.56
C LYS A 219 -36.27 15.89 -8.46
N ALA A 220 -35.23 15.16 -8.05
CA ALA A 220 -34.28 15.64 -7.03
C ALA A 220 -33.05 16.38 -7.62
N SER A 221 -32.90 16.41 -8.95
CA SER A 221 -31.79 17.08 -9.64
C SER A 221 -32.29 18.09 -10.69
N GLY A 222 -33.27 18.92 -10.29
CA GLY A 222 -33.71 20.07 -11.07
C GLY A 222 -32.68 21.20 -11.05
N SER A 223 -31.61 21.07 -11.84
CA SER A 223 -30.87 22.22 -12.37
C SER A 223 -30.69 21.97 -13.87
N GLY A 224 -31.35 22.77 -14.69
CA GLY A 224 -31.38 22.63 -16.15
C GLY A 224 -29.99 22.65 -16.80
N PRO A 225 -29.89 22.24 -18.07
CA PRO A 225 -28.61 22.17 -18.75
C PRO A 225 -28.06 23.59 -18.97
N PRO A 226 -26.75 23.85 -18.70
CA PRO A 226 -26.17 25.10 -19.15
C PRO A 226 -26.05 25.08 -20.68
N ALA A 227 -26.40 26.21 -21.27
CA ALA A 227 -26.37 26.48 -22.69
C ALA A 227 -25.00 26.16 -23.30
N ALA A 228 -25.02 25.69 -24.55
CA ALA A 228 -23.84 25.49 -25.38
C ALA A 228 -22.99 26.77 -25.45
N PHE A 229 -21.77 26.71 -24.90
CA PHE A 229 -20.78 27.74 -25.12
C PHE A 229 -19.92 27.37 -26.32
N GLY A 230 -20.02 28.21 -27.35
CA GLY A 230 -19.21 28.16 -28.55
C GLY A 230 -17.73 28.37 -28.28
N SER A 231 -16.93 27.91 -29.24
CA SER A 231 -15.50 28.16 -29.33
C SER A 231 -15.17 29.65 -29.22
N GLY A 232 -14.35 29.99 -28.23
CA GLY A 232 -13.75 31.33 -28.12
C GLY A 232 -12.81 31.40 -26.93
N CYS A 233 -11.55 31.06 -27.14
CA CYS A 233 -10.49 31.37 -26.17
C CYS A 233 -10.15 32.87 -26.25
N PRO A 234 -10.18 33.64 -25.15
CA PRO A 234 -9.51 34.94 -25.09
C PRO A 234 -8.03 34.75 -24.68
N PRO A 235 -7.10 35.58 -25.19
CA PRO A 235 -5.68 35.48 -24.88
C PRO A 235 -5.37 36.02 -23.47
N GLY A 236 -4.52 35.31 -22.74
CA GLY A 236 -3.96 35.77 -21.46
C GLY A 236 -2.87 36.85 -21.63
N PRO A 237 -2.55 37.62 -20.57
CA PRO A 237 -1.59 38.72 -20.64
C PRO A 237 -0.12 38.22 -20.74
N PRO A 238 0.80 39.06 -21.25
CA PRO A 238 2.15 38.64 -21.59
C PRO A 238 3.04 38.50 -20.34
N GLY A 239 3.69 37.35 -20.19
CA GLY A 239 4.83 37.16 -19.30
C GLY A 239 6.15 37.58 -19.97
N PRO A 240 7.22 37.89 -19.21
CA PRO A 240 8.45 38.42 -19.78
C PRO A 240 9.25 37.34 -20.55
N ARG A 241 9.65 37.68 -21.78
CA ARG A 241 10.81 37.14 -22.53
C ARG A 241 12.09 37.41 -21.72
N GLU A 242 13.21 36.69 -21.77
CA GLU A 242 13.83 35.60 -22.55
C GLU A 242 15.00 35.12 -21.65
N SER A 243 15.49 33.87 -21.71
CA SER A 243 16.64 33.53 -22.55
C SER A 243 16.81 32.01 -22.64
N CYS A 244 16.93 31.54 -23.87
CA CYS A 244 17.22 30.17 -24.27
C CYS A 244 18.64 29.73 -23.94
N GLY A 245 18.84 28.40 -23.85
CA GLY A 245 20.10 27.74 -24.16
C GLY A 245 20.41 26.54 -23.29
N GLY A 246 20.19 25.31 -23.79
CA GLY A 246 20.65 24.10 -23.10
C GLY A 246 19.94 22.82 -23.51
N LEU A 247 20.07 22.45 -24.78
CA LEU A 247 19.74 21.11 -25.29
C LEU A 247 20.71 20.10 -24.65
N LEU A 248 20.23 19.19 -23.79
CA LEU A 248 20.98 17.98 -23.44
C LEU A 248 20.13 16.74 -23.70
N GLN A 249 20.68 15.96 -24.62
CA GLN A 249 20.15 14.79 -25.30
C GLN A 249 20.33 13.57 -24.40
N LEU A 250 19.29 12.75 -24.26
CA LEU A 250 19.34 11.46 -23.57
C LEU A 250 20.16 10.46 -24.41
N GLY A 251 21.27 9.96 -23.85
CA GLY A 251 22.10 8.91 -24.47
C GLY A 251 21.53 7.49 -24.24
N PRO A 252 21.83 6.51 -25.12
CA PRO A 252 21.34 5.14 -25.02
C PRO A 252 22.22 4.24 -24.11
N PRO A 253 21.74 3.06 -23.69
CA PRO A 253 22.34 2.25 -22.63
C PRO A 253 23.61 1.51 -23.10
N ALA A 254 24.60 1.43 -22.22
CA ALA A 254 25.83 0.68 -22.44
C ALA A 254 25.58 -0.84 -22.36
N GLY A 255 26.01 -1.58 -23.39
CA GLY A 255 26.09 -3.04 -23.41
C GLY A 255 27.35 -3.58 -22.75
N PRO A 256 27.45 -4.91 -22.55
CA PRO A 256 28.51 -5.54 -21.77
C PRO A 256 29.76 -5.78 -22.63
N THR A 257 30.92 -5.32 -22.16
CA THR A 257 32.21 -5.71 -22.72
C THR A 257 32.70 -6.97 -22.03
N GLY A 258 32.70 -8.08 -22.78
CA GLY A 258 33.49 -9.26 -22.44
C GLY A 258 34.99 -8.98 -22.52
N ARG A 259 35.75 -9.67 -21.69
CA ARG A 259 37.18 -9.88 -21.90
C ARG A 259 37.55 -11.27 -21.40
N ASP A 260 37.79 -12.16 -22.36
CA ASP A 260 38.49 -13.42 -22.20
C ASP A 260 39.95 -13.15 -21.81
N ILE A 261 40.47 -13.88 -20.83
CA ILE A 261 41.88 -14.28 -20.77
C ILE A 261 41.89 -15.73 -20.29
N ASP A 262 42.26 -16.62 -21.21
CA ASP A 262 42.59 -18.02 -20.99
C ASP A 262 44.13 -18.14 -20.91
N SER A 263 44.64 -18.94 -19.97
CA SER A 263 46.02 -19.46 -19.95
C SER A 263 46.17 -20.55 -18.87
N THR A 264 45.96 -21.80 -19.31
CA THR A 264 46.82 -22.99 -19.10
C THR A 264 47.52 -23.23 -17.74
N GLY A 265 47.22 -24.39 -17.13
CA GLY A 265 47.95 -25.03 -16.02
C GLY A 265 49.32 -25.63 -16.42
N PRO A 266 49.91 -26.60 -15.66
CA PRO A 266 49.24 -27.83 -15.23
C PRO A 266 49.64 -28.43 -13.85
N ASP A 267 48.98 -29.57 -13.54
CA ASP A 267 49.37 -30.73 -12.69
C ASP A 267 49.49 -30.58 -11.16
N ALA A 268 49.11 -31.54 -10.29
CA ALA A 268 48.38 -32.81 -10.39
C ALA A 268 48.16 -33.35 -8.94
N LEU A 269 47.24 -34.35 -8.81
CA LEU A 269 47.05 -35.32 -7.71
C LEU A 269 46.38 -34.82 -6.42
N SER A 270 45.52 -35.56 -5.71
CA SER A 270 44.77 -36.81 -5.90
C SER A 270 44.00 -37.09 -4.59
N SER A 271 42.91 -37.86 -4.70
CA SER A 271 42.20 -38.59 -3.64
C SER A 271 41.20 -37.76 -2.81
N GLY A 272 39.90 -38.06 -2.75
CA GLY A 272 39.20 -39.31 -3.05
C GLY A 272 38.44 -39.75 -1.79
N ALA A 273 37.15 -39.43 -1.70
CA ALA A 273 36.20 -40.18 -0.86
C ALA A 273 34.77 -39.85 -1.27
N ARG A 274 34.14 -40.81 -1.95
CA ARG A 274 32.68 -40.99 -2.01
C ARG A 274 32.18 -41.35 -0.59
N LEU A 275 30.98 -40.93 -0.19
CA LEU A 275 29.78 -41.77 -0.23
C LEU A 275 28.57 -41.09 0.41
N LEU A 276 27.42 -41.46 -0.16
CA LEU A 276 26.05 -41.17 0.22
C LEU A 276 25.69 -41.56 1.65
N CYS A 277 24.86 -40.74 2.30
CA CYS A 277 23.50 -41.03 2.75
C CYS A 277 22.74 -39.70 2.93
#